data_AF-A0A533WVW3-F1
#
_entry.id   AF-A0A533WVW3-F1
#
_cell.length_a   1.000
_cell.length_b   1.000
_cell.length_c   1.000
_cell.angle_alpha   90.00
_cell.angle_beta   90.00
_cell.angle_gamma   90.00
#
_symmetry.space_group_name_H-M   'P 1'
#
loop_
_entity.id
_entity.type
_entity.pdbx_description
1 polymer ?
#
loop_
_entity_poly.entity_id
_entity_poly.type
_entity_poly.pdbx_seq_one_letter_code
_entity_poly.pdbx_strand_id
1 'polypeptide(L)'
;MTQVIRGYKTALRPTKVQEELFIKACGIARFAYNWGLERNNNVYLWNQLPHPPLKYESAIDQHRILNSRKANDYPWMYEVSKCAPQEALRDLGSAFHNFLTRRD
;
A
#
# COMPACT_ATOMS: atom_id res chain seq x y z
N MET A 1 38.87 10.71 13.30
CA MET A 1 38.26 9.46 13.80
C MET A 1 37.36 8.92 12.71
N THR A 2 37.60 7.70 12.23
CA THR A 2 36.81 7.05 11.17
C THR A 2 35.52 6.51 11.77
N GLN A 3 34.36 6.92 11.26
CA GLN A 3 33.06 6.44 11.74
C GLN A 3 32.83 5.02 11.20
N VAL A 4 32.62 4.05 12.10
CA VAL A 4 32.33 2.66 11.72
C VAL A 4 30.82 2.46 11.74
N ILE A 5 30.22 2.19 10.58
CA ILE A 5 28.80 1.82 10.48
C ILE A 5 28.63 0.39 11.05
N ARG A 6 27.82 0.24 12.10
CA ARG A 6 27.51 -1.05 12.72
C ARG A 6 26.05 -1.41 12.47
N GLY A 7 25.80 -2.65 12.06
CA GLY A 7 24.46 -3.21 11.94
C GLY A 7 24.15 -4.15 13.10
N TYR A 8 22.95 -4.04 13.68
CA TYR A 8 22.46 -4.95 14.71
C TYR A 8 21.37 -5.86 14.12
N LYS A 9 21.47 -7.17 14.36
CA LYS A 9 20.39 -8.11 14.05
C LYS A 9 19.56 -8.31 15.30
N THR A 10 18.29 -7.96 15.24
CA THR A 10 17.33 -8.15 16.33
C THR A 10 16.13 -8.94 15.80
N ALA A 11 15.52 -9.73 16.68
CA ALA A 11 14.28 -10.44 16.39
C ALA A 11 13.20 -9.93 17.33
N LEU A 12 11.97 -9.81 16.82
CA LEU A 12 10.80 -9.54 17.66
C LEU A 12 10.47 -10.81 18.46
N ARG A 13 10.07 -10.64 19.72
CA ARG A 13 9.47 -11.69 20.55
C ARG A 13 8.02 -11.30 20.87
N PRO A 14 7.11 -11.43 19.91
CA PRO A 14 5.75 -10.98 20.09
C PRO A 14 4.99 -11.87 21.10
N THR A 15 4.05 -11.27 21.81
CA THR A 15 3.01 -12.03 22.52
C THR A 15 1.98 -12.54 21.50
N LYS A 16 1.15 -13.52 21.88
CA LYS A 16 0.07 -14.04 21.00
C LYS A 16 -0.82 -12.91 20.44
N VAL A 17 -1.16 -11.92 21.27
CA VAL A 17 -1.96 -10.75 20.87
C VAL A 17 -1.24 -9.91 19.81
N GLN A 18 0.09 -9.76 19.93
CA GLN A 18 0.89 -9.04 18.94
C GLN A 18 1.03 -9.83 17.64
N GLU A 19 1.18 -11.15 17.70
CA GLU A 19 1.21 -12.03 16.52
C GLU A 19 -0.10 -11.91 15.72
N GLU A 20 -1.24 -12.02 16.40
CA GLU A 20 -2.56 -11.84 15.80
C GLU A 20 -2.70 -10.45 15.16
N LEU A 21 -2.27 -9.39 15.85
CA LEU A 21 -2.28 -8.03 15.33
C LEU A 21 -1.41 -7.89 14.07
N PHE A 22 -0.22 -8.49 14.05
CA PHE A 22 0.67 -8.45 12.89
C PHE A 22 0.10 -9.19 11.71
N ILE A 23 -0.50 -10.38 11.92
CA ILE A 23 -1.15 -11.14 10.86
C ILE A 23 -2.29 -10.33 10.23
N LYS A 24 -3.14 -9.72 11.06
CA LYS A 24 -4.21 -8.83 10.60
C LYS A 24 -3.65 -7.64 9.82
N ALA A 25 -2.61 -6.98 10.34
CA ALA A 25 -2.01 -5.82 9.72
C ALA A 25 -1.40 -6.15 8.34
N CYS A 26 -0.69 -7.28 8.24
CA CYS A 26 -0.16 -7.79 6.97
C CYS A 26 -1.29 -8.12 5.98
N GLY A 27 -2.37 -8.75 6.45
CA GLY A 27 -3.55 -9.04 5.62
C GLY A 27 -4.21 -7.76 5.07
N ILE A 28 -4.41 -6.76 5.93
CA ILE A 28 -5.00 -5.46 5.56
C ILE A 28 -4.07 -4.71 4.60
N ALA A 29 -2.77 -4.69 4.84
CA ALA A 29 -1.79 -4.08 3.94
C ALA A 29 -1.81 -4.73 2.55
N ARG A 30 -1.81 -6.08 2.50
CA ARG A 30 -1.90 -6.83 1.23
C ARG A 30 -3.19 -6.52 0.48
N PHE A 31 -4.31 -6.46 1.18
CA PHE A 31 -5.58 -6.09 0.57
C PHE A 31 -5.53 -4.67 0.01
N ALA A 32 -5.07 -3.68 0.78
CA ALA A 32 -5.03 -2.29 0.34
C ALA A 32 -4.12 -2.10 -0.89
N TYR A 33 -2.97 -2.79 -0.92
CA TYR A 33 -2.08 -2.82 -2.08
C TYR A 33 -2.81 -3.34 -3.32
N ASN A 34 -3.44 -4.51 -3.23
CA ASN A 34 -4.14 -5.12 -4.36
C ASN A 34 -5.34 -4.28 -4.81
N TRP A 35 -6.08 -3.70 -3.86
CA TRP A 35 -7.19 -2.80 -4.12
C TRP A 35 -6.74 -1.57 -4.91
N GLY A 36 -5.62 -0.94 -4.52
CA GLY A 36 -5.06 0.18 -5.28
C GLY A 36 -4.48 -0.25 -6.64
N LEU A 37 -3.87 -1.43 -6.70
CA LEU A 37 -3.26 -1.97 -7.92
C LEU A 37 -4.31 -2.22 -9.00
N GLU A 38 -5.46 -2.78 -8.65
CA GLU A 38 -6.57 -2.98 -9.58
C GLU A 38 -7.00 -1.66 -10.22
N ARG A 39 -7.10 -0.59 -9.41
CA ARG A 39 -7.45 0.76 -9.90
C ARG A 39 -6.41 1.30 -10.86
N ASN A 40 -5.13 1.19 -10.49
CA ASN A 40 -4.03 1.62 -11.35
C ASN A 40 -3.99 0.84 -12.67
N ASN A 41 -4.25 -0.47 -12.63
CA ASN A 41 -4.32 -1.31 -13.82
C ASN A 41 -5.49 -0.90 -14.73
N ASN A 42 -6.66 -0.58 -14.17
CA ASN A 42 -7.78 -0.09 -14.96
C ASN A 42 -7.44 1.23 -15.68
N VAL A 43 -6.78 2.18 -15.00
CA VAL A 43 -6.30 3.42 -15.63
C VAL A 43 -5.22 3.13 -16.68
N TYR A 44 -4.31 2.20 -16.40
CA TYR A 44 -3.26 1.81 -17.33
C TYR A 44 -3.83 1.22 -18.62
N LEU A 45 -4.78 0.29 -18.52
CA LEU A 45 -5.46 -0.34 -19.65
C LEU A 45 -6.29 0.68 -20.44
N TRP A 46 -7.03 1.55 -19.75
CA TRP A 46 -7.74 2.67 -20.38
C TRP A 46 -6.76 3.50 -21.21
N ASN A 47 -5.62 3.87 -20.64
CA ASN A 47 -4.62 4.69 -21.32
C ASN A 47 -3.92 4.02 -22.52
N GLN A 48 -4.19 2.74 -22.82
CA GLN A 48 -3.72 2.06 -24.04
C GLN A 48 -4.63 2.28 -25.26
N LEU A 49 -5.84 2.81 -25.05
CA LEU A 49 -6.83 3.01 -26.11
C LEU A 49 -6.67 4.38 -26.80
N PRO A 50 -7.20 4.58 -28.03
CA PRO A 50 -7.02 5.81 -28.80
C PRO A 50 -7.95 6.94 -28.33
N HIS A 51 -7.82 7.34 -27.06
CA HIS A 51 -8.53 8.45 -26.46
C HIS A 51 -7.59 9.23 -25.51
N PRO A 52 -7.98 10.42 -25.02
CA PRO A 52 -7.16 11.15 -24.07
C PRO A 52 -6.86 10.33 -22.80
N PRO A 53 -5.62 10.38 -22.28
CA PRO A 53 -5.23 9.59 -21.12
C PRO A 53 -5.90 10.12 -19.84
N LEU A 54 -6.32 9.19 -18.99
CA LEU A 54 -6.79 9.45 -17.64
C LEU A 54 -5.60 9.59 -16.68
N LYS A 55 -5.74 10.51 -15.72
CA LYS A 55 -4.76 10.72 -14.66
C LYS A 55 -4.84 9.59 -13.63
N TYR A 56 -3.68 9.07 -13.22
CA TYR A 56 -3.59 8.14 -12.09
C TYR A 56 -3.91 8.84 -10.77
N GLU A 57 -4.62 8.13 -9.90
CA GLU A 57 -4.83 8.54 -8.50
C GLU A 57 -3.49 8.51 -7.75
N SER A 58 -3.20 9.53 -6.94
CA SER A 58 -2.05 9.45 -6.05
C SER A 58 -2.33 8.47 -4.90
N ALA A 59 -1.29 8.01 -4.20
CA ALA A 59 -1.44 7.20 -2.98
C ALA A 59 -2.32 7.91 -1.92
N ILE A 60 -2.28 9.25 -1.87
CA ILE A 60 -3.13 10.06 -0.97
C ILE A 60 -4.59 10.00 -1.42
N ASP A 61 -4.85 10.09 -2.71
CA ASP A 61 -6.22 10.01 -3.26
C ASP A 61 -6.82 8.64 -3.01
N GLN A 62 -6.07 7.58 -3.31
CA GLN A 62 -6.46 6.20 -3.02
C GLN A 62 -6.76 5.99 -1.54
N HIS A 63 -5.91 6.50 -0.64
CA HIS A 63 -6.13 6.39 0.79
C HIS A 63 -7.37 7.17 1.25
N ARG A 64 -7.67 8.33 0.66
CA ARG A 64 -8.88 9.11 0.96
C ARG A 64 -10.14 8.35 0.54
N ILE A 65 -10.14 7.77 -0.65
CA ILE A 65 -11.25 6.96 -1.18
C ILE A 65 -11.44 5.69 -0.33
N LEU A 66 -10.36 4.98 -0.02
CA LEU A 66 -10.45 3.77 0.80
C LEU A 66 -10.98 4.10 2.21
N ASN A 67 -10.57 5.21 2.81
CA ASN A 67 -11.09 5.66 4.10
C ASN A 67 -12.56 6.06 4.10
N SER A 68 -13.10 6.59 2.99
CA SER A 68 -14.53 6.89 2.92
C SER A 68 -15.37 5.62 2.79
N ARG A 69 -14.79 4.54 2.25
CA ARG A 69 -15.46 3.25 2.07
C ARG A 69 -15.35 2.31 3.26
N LYS A 70 -14.24 2.36 4.00
CA LYS A 70 -13.91 1.34 5.03
C LYS A 70 -15.02 1.12 6.06
N ALA A 71 -15.76 2.14 6.46
CA ALA A 71 -16.81 1.98 7.47
C ALA A 71 -17.94 1.06 7.01
N ASN A 72 -18.27 1.09 5.71
CA ASN A 72 -19.38 0.35 5.14
C ASN A 72 -18.90 -0.95 4.47
N ASP A 73 -17.82 -0.87 3.70
CA ASP A 73 -17.39 -1.98 2.84
C ASP A 73 -16.33 -2.86 3.51
N TYR A 74 -15.49 -2.27 4.37
CA TYR A 74 -14.30 -2.94 4.93
C TYR A 74 -14.10 -2.67 6.43
N PRO A 75 -15.12 -2.89 7.28
CA PRO A 75 -15.07 -2.48 8.69
C PRO A 75 -13.93 -3.16 9.47
N TRP A 76 -13.52 -4.35 9.06
CA TRP A 76 -12.37 -5.09 9.61
C TRP A 76 -11.03 -4.33 9.49
N MET A 77 -10.92 -3.32 8.62
CA MET A 77 -9.72 -2.47 8.56
C MET A 77 -9.48 -1.65 9.83
N TYR A 78 -10.51 -1.45 10.67
CA TYR A 78 -10.37 -0.79 11.96
C TYR A 78 -9.73 -1.68 13.04
N GLU A 79 -9.54 -2.97 12.77
CA GLU A 79 -8.87 -3.89 13.70
C GLU A 79 -7.36 -3.61 13.85
N VAL A 80 -6.79 -2.78 12.97
CA VAL A 80 -5.38 -2.40 13.00
C VAL A 80 -5.21 -0.90 12.81
N SER A 81 -3.97 -0.43 12.99
CA SER A 81 -3.62 0.97 12.72
C SER A 81 -3.91 1.36 11.27
N LYS A 82 -4.40 2.60 11.07
CA LYS A 82 -4.55 3.24 9.76
C LYS A 82 -3.29 3.18 8.89
N CYS A 83 -2.10 3.06 9.52
CA CYS A 83 -0.84 3.03 8.81
C CYS A 83 -0.69 1.77 7.94
N ALA A 84 -1.29 0.64 8.32
CA ALA A 84 -1.17 -0.59 7.54
C ALA A 84 -1.68 -0.43 6.08
N PRO A 85 -2.93 0.04 5.84
CA PRO A 85 -3.38 0.32 4.48
C PRO A 85 -2.72 1.58 3.88
N GLN A 86 -2.39 2.60 4.68
CA GLN A 86 -1.80 3.85 4.18
C GLN A 86 -0.40 3.64 3.58
N GLU A 87 0.48 2.94 4.29
CA GLU A 87 1.84 2.68 3.81
C GLU A 87 1.82 1.69 2.63
N ALA A 88 0.92 0.70 2.64
CA ALA A 88 0.76 -0.20 1.49
C ALA A 88 0.40 0.55 0.19
N LEU A 89 -0.46 1.58 0.26
CA LEU A 89 -0.79 2.42 -0.89
C LEU A 89 0.37 3.33 -1.31
N ARG A 90 1.24 3.77 -0.39
CA ARG A 90 2.45 4.52 -0.71
C ARG A 90 3.51 3.66 -1.38
N ASP A 91 3.68 2.43 -0.90
CA ASP A 91 4.55 1.42 -1.51
C ASP A 91 4.08 1.09 -2.92
N LEU A 92 2.77 0.89 -3.11
CA LEU A 92 2.17 0.75 -4.44
C LEU A 92 2.46 1.97 -5.31
N GLY A 93 2.23 3.19 -4.82
CA GLY A 93 2.47 4.41 -5.58
C GLY A 93 3.91 4.50 -6.09
N SER A 94 4.88 4.13 -5.25
CA SER A 94 6.30 4.10 -5.59
C SER A 94 6.61 2.99 -6.61
N ALA A 95 6.10 1.78 -6.38
CA ALA A 95 6.28 0.64 -7.28
C ALA A 95 5.68 0.90 -8.68
N PHE A 96 4.47 1.46 -8.73
CA PHE A 96 3.77 1.75 -9.98
C PHE A 96 4.41 2.92 -10.73
N HIS A 97 4.89 3.95 -10.02
CA HIS A 97 5.69 5.01 -10.63
C HIS A 97 6.96 4.45 -11.29
N ASN A 98 7.68 3.56 -10.59
CA ASN A 98 8.86 2.90 -11.14
C ASN A 98 8.51 2.04 -12.35
N PHE A 99 7.38 1.33 -12.34
CA PHE A 99 6.89 0.56 -13.48
C PHE A 99 6.62 1.44 -14.71
N LEU A 100 6.03 2.63 -14.53
CA LEU A 100 5.72 3.54 -15.64
C LEU A 100 6.95 4.28 -16.19
N THR A 101 7.97 4.49 -15.36
CA THR A 101 9.15 5.30 -15.72
C THR A 101 10.36 4.47 -16.12
N ARG A 102 10.50 3.23 -15.63
CA ARG A 102 11.52 2.32 -16.15
C ARG A 102 11.17 1.96 -17.58
N ARG A 103 12.09 2.27 -18.49
CA ARG A 103 12.15 1.74 -19.84
C ARG A 103 13.15 0.59 -19.82
N ASP A 104 12.72 -0.56 -20.35
CA ASP A 104 13.57 -1.68 -20.75
C ASP A 104 14.53 -1.23 -21.86
#